data_AF-A0A7J5ERU0-F1
#
_entry.id   AF-A0A7J5ERU0-F1
#
_cell.length_a   1.000
_cell.length_b   1.000
_cell.length_c   1.000
_cell.angle_alpha   90.00
_cell.angle_beta   90.00
_cell.angle_gamma   90.00
#
_symmetry.space_group_name_H-M   'P 1'
#
loop_
_entity.id
_entity.type
_entity.pdbx_description
1 polymer ?
#
loop_
_entity_poly.entity_id
_entity_poly.type
_entity_poly.pdbx_seq_one_letter_code
_entity_poly.pdbx_strand_id
1 'polypeptide(L)'
;MWDKTNRLLPPMAEPESTNDLILSVSIMPPGLNRNRLSKTFGESGQGRQIYRVRDCSFAIMLQQFLIDYQKYPIPRVRHHVNPQSYLAAADQQKLPSLYPPVITQAKWEQWFTDIHQPLVLDIGSGRGGFLLNHAWHFPEKNVLGVEIRNILVEWTMRVISGEQFTNAHVLWYSAANGFSWIPNSSVEYATYLFADPWPKKRHHKRRAFSSPFLTDLQRVLVPHGKLYLATDRADVAEQQAAMLEEHQGFHLAELHPDDWPFSFETDQQNFCRRKNIPYRLFCATANANND
;
A
#
# COMPACT_ATOMS: atom_id res chain seq x y z
N MET A 1 -26.23 -52.44 -16.10
CA MET A 1 -24.83 -52.77 -16.41
C MET A 1 -24.02 -51.52 -16.09
N TRP A 2 -23.60 -51.41 -14.83
CA TRP A 2 -22.69 -50.37 -14.33
C TRP A 2 -21.28 -50.93 -14.48
N ASP A 3 -20.37 -50.23 -15.15
CA ASP A 3 -18.96 -50.62 -15.15
C ASP A 3 -18.12 -49.61 -14.37
N LYS A 4 -17.33 -50.19 -13.47
CA LYS A 4 -16.47 -49.58 -12.47
C LYS A 4 -15.03 -49.76 -12.94
N THR A 5 -14.37 -48.70 -13.39
CA THR A 5 -12.91 -48.67 -13.39
C THR A 5 -12.39 -47.31 -12.95
N ASN A 6 -12.17 -47.25 -11.64
CA ASN A 6 -11.45 -46.22 -10.91
C ASN A 6 -9.95 -46.40 -11.21
N ARG A 7 -9.36 -45.57 -12.09
CA ARG A 7 -7.89 -45.45 -12.17
C ARG A 7 -7.48 -44.26 -11.32
N LEU A 8 -7.10 -44.58 -10.08
CA LEU A 8 -6.40 -43.69 -9.17
C LEU A 8 -5.11 -43.21 -9.83
N LEU A 9 -4.96 -41.89 -9.96
CA LEU A 9 -3.65 -41.27 -10.16
C LEU A 9 -2.78 -41.63 -8.94
N PRO A 10 -1.47 -41.91 -9.12
CA PRO A 10 -0.59 -42.16 -7.98
C PRO A 10 -0.59 -40.94 -7.05
N PRO A 11 -0.49 -41.14 -5.73
CA PRO A 11 -0.31 -40.03 -4.81
C PRO A 11 0.94 -39.25 -5.23
N MET A 12 0.80 -37.93 -5.39
CA MET A 12 1.97 -37.07 -5.53
C MET A 12 2.85 -37.29 -4.31
N ALA A 13 4.13 -37.53 -4.56
CA ALA A 13 5.14 -37.75 -3.54
C ALA A 13 5.09 -36.64 -2.48
N GLU A 14 5.13 -37.03 -1.20
CA GLU A 14 5.38 -36.11 -0.11
C GLU A 14 6.73 -35.41 -0.35
N PRO A 15 6.84 -34.09 -0.12
CA PRO A 15 8.12 -33.42 -0.24
C PRO A 15 9.04 -33.85 0.92
N GLU A 16 9.92 -34.82 0.65
CA GLU A 16 11.11 -35.09 1.45
C GLU A 16 12.12 -33.95 1.29
N SER A 17 11.98 -32.89 2.09
CA SER A 17 13.07 -32.19 2.81
C SER A 17 12.53 -30.93 3.49
N THR A 18 12.69 -30.85 4.80
CA THR A 18 12.54 -29.60 5.56
C THR A 18 13.70 -28.67 5.19
N ASN A 19 13.52 -27.84 4.16
CA ASN A 19 14.45 -26.74 3.90
C ASN A 19 14.30 -25.70 5.01
N ASP A 20 15.21 -25.76 6.00
CA ASP A 20 15.35 -24.74 7.03
C ASP A 20 15.66 -23.38 6.39
N LEU A 21 14.82 -22.37 6.65
CA LEU A 21 15.08 -20.97 6.30
C LEU A 21 15.60 -20.21 7.52
N ILE A 22 16.72 -19.50 7.33
CA ILE A 22 17.34 -18.64 8.34
C ILE A 22 16.91 -17.20 8.05
N LEU A 23 16.25 -16.55 9.02
CA LEU A 23 15.81 -15.16 8.90
C LEU A 23 16.55 -14.28 9.90
N SER A 24 17.15 -13.20 9.37
CA SER A 24 17.72 -12.11 10.16
C SER A 24 16.66 -11.01 10.26
N VAL A 25 16.09 -10.81 11.44
CA VAL A 25 15.10 -9.75 11.67
C VAL A 25 15.67 -8.77 12.70
N SER A 26 15.85 -7.51 12.31
CA SER A 26 16.43 -6.48 13.18
C SER A 26 15.47 -6.00 14.27
N ILE A 27 14.16 -6.05 14.02
CA ILE A 27 13.08 -5.64 14.96
C ILE A 27 11.92 -6.63 14.80
N MET A 28 11.43 -7.24 15.90
CA MET A 28 10.26 -8.12 15.81
C MET A 28 9.01 -7.33 15.38
N PRO A 29 8.28 -7.78 14.35
CA PRO A 29 7.01 -7.16 13.97
C PRO A 29 6.00 -7.19 15.12
N PRO A 30 5.18 -6.14 15.30
CA PRO A 30 4.04 -6.18 16.22
C PRO A 30 3.15 -7.40 15.93
N GLY A 31 2.70 -8.10 16.98
CA GLY A 31 1.79 -9.25 16.85
C GLY A 31 2.44 -10.63 16.61
N LEU A 32 3.77 -10.72 16.49
CA LEU A 32 4.44 -12.02 16.29
C LEU A 32 4.43 -12.90 17.56
N ASN A 33 3.75 -14.05 17.52
CA ASN A 33 3.70 -14.98 18.64
C ASN A 33 5.04 -15.71 18.85
N ARG A 34 5.73 -15.39 19.95
CA ARG A 34 7.07 -15.93 20.31
C ARG A 34 7.12 -17.46 20.45
N ASN A 35 6.00 -18.12 20.72
CA ASN A 35 5.96 -19.58 20.91
C ASN A 35 6.11 -20.39 19.61
N ARG A 36 6.12 -19.73 18.45
CA ARG A 36 6.29 -20.38 17.13
C ARG A 36 7.68 -20.19 16.51
N LEU A 37 8.61 -19.59 17.25
CA LEU A 37 10.01 -19.41 16.85
C LEU A 37 10.91 -20.28 17.72
N SER A 38 11.84 -21.04 17.13
CA SER A 38 12.93 -21.63 17.90
C SER A 38 14.13 -20.70 17.86
N LYS A 39 14.50 -20.14 19.02
CA LYS A 39 15.75 -19.39 19.19
C LYS A 39 16.94 -20.28 18.83
N THR A 40 17.81 -19.79 17.96
CA THR A 40 19.17 -20.31 17.83
C THR A 40 20.13 -19.16 18.12
N PHE A 41 21.05 -19.40 19.05
CA PHE A 41 22.04 -18.43 19.49
C PHE A 41 22.97 -18.02 18.33
N GLY A 42 23.23 -16.72 18.23
CA GLY A 42 24.23 -16.14 17.34
C GLY A 42 24.02 -14.63 17.21
N GLU A 43 24.69 -13.85 18.05
CA GLU A 43 24.86 -12.42 17.79
C GLU A 43 25.77 -12.28 16.56
N SER A 44 25.20 -11.88 15.42
CA SER A 44 26.04 -11.22 14.41
C SER A 44 26.34 -9.81 14.95
N GLY A 45 27.60 -9.37 14.86
CA GLY A 45 28.18 -8.20 15.56
C GLY A 45 27.61 -6.81 15.23
N GLN A 46 26.32 -6.69 14.98
CA GLN A 46 25.55 -5.46 14.76
C GLN A 46 24.15 -5.50 15.41
N GLY A 47 23.95 -6.28 16.48
CA GLY A 47 22.67 -6.30 17.21
C GLY A 47 21.49 -6.98 16.50
N ARG A 48 21.74 -7.75 15.42
CA ARG A 48 20.71 -8.50 14.70
C ARG A 48 20.46 -9.86 15.36
N GLN A 49 19.19 -10.18 15.62
CA GLN A 49 18.79 -11.52 16.07
C GLN A 49 18.40 -12.40 14.88
N ILE A 50 18.98 -13.60 14.85
CA ILE A 50 18.73 -14.61 13.82
C ILE A 50 17.73 -15.63 14.37
N TYR A 51 16.64 -15.85 13.66
CA TYR A 51 15.61 -16.82 14.03
C TYR A 51 15.59 -17.96 13.03
N ARG A 52 15.50 -19.20 13.55
CA ARG A 52 15.27 -20.40 12.74
C ARG A 52 13.78 -20.69 12.71
N VAL A 53 13.22 -20.73 11.51
CA VAL A 53 11.79 -21.02 11.29
C VAL A 53 11.65 -22.50 10.98
N ARG A 54 10.93 -23.24 11.84
CA ARG A 54 10.77 -24.71 11.75
C ARG A 54 9.69 -25.17 10.76
N ASP A 55 8.95 -24.25 10.17
CA ASP A 55 7.81 -24.56 9.29
C ASP A 55 7.86 -23.62 8.07
N CYS A 56 7.98 -24.15 6.85
CA CYS A 56 8.01 -23.33 5.63
C CYS A 56 6.70 -22.53 5.44
N SER A 57 5.60 -22.99 6.04
CA SER A 57 4.35 -22.24 6.16
C SER A 57 4.54 -20.89 6.86
N PHE A 58 5.46 -20.83 7.83
CA PHE A 58 5.84 -19.62 8.56
C PHE A 58 6.71 -18.68 7.73
N ALA A 59 7.58 -19.21 6.86
CA ALA A 59 8.38 -18.39 5.96
C ALA A 59 7.51 -17.66 4.92
N ILE A 60 6.44 -18.31 4.44
CA ILE A 60 5.40 -17.68 3.61
C ILE A 60 4.63 -16.61 4.40
N MET A 61 4.39 -16.85 5.70
CA MET A 61 3.77 -15.89 6.62
C MET A 61 4.62 -14.63 6.86
N LEU A 62 5.91 -14.66 6.51
CA LEU A 62 6.81 -13.50 6.61
C LEU A 62 6.89 -12.65 5.34
N GLN A 63 6.23 -13.07 4.26
CA GLN A 63 6.17 -12.29 3.01
C GLN A 63 4.99 -11.32 2.99
N GLN A 64 3.97 -11.53 3.82
CA GLN A 64 2.81 -10.64 3.89
C GLN A 64 2.12 -10.68 5.25
N PHE A 65 1.67 -9.52 5.70
CA PHE A 65 0.71 -9.39 6.79
C PHE A 65 -0.63 -10.00 6.37
N LEU A 66 -1.10 -11.00 7.13
CA LEU A 66 -2.35 -11.68 6.88
C LEU A 66 -3.47 -11.13 7.75
N ILE A 67 -4.46 -10.50 7.11
CA ILE A 67 -5.64 -10.00 7.80
C ILE A 67 -6.55 -11.18 8.14
N ASP A 68 -6.89 -11.34 9.43
CA ASP A 68 -7.93 -12.28 9.85
C ASP A 68 -9.32 -11.72 9.50
N TYR A 69 -9.86 -12.15 8.36
CA TYR A 69 -11.19 -11.74 7.90
C TYR A 69 -12.35 -12.33 8.70
N GLN A 70 -12.12 -13.31 9.59
CA GLN A 70 -13.12 -13.75 10.55
C GLN A 70 -13.22 -12.74 11.71
N LYS A 71 -12.07 -12.25 12.20
CA LYS A 71 -11.98 -11.16 13.19
C LYS A 71 -12.43 -9.81 12.60
N TYR A 72 -12.07 -9.52 11.35
CA TYR A 72 -12.36 -8.27 10.65
C TYR A 72 -13.15 -8.52 9.37
N PRO A 73 -14.46 -8.82 9.48
CA PRO A 73 -15.28 -9.08 8.31
C PRO A 73 -15.29 -7.87 7.37
N ILE A 74 -15.02 -8.10 6.08
CA ILE A 74 -14.98 -7.04 5.07
C ILE A 74 -16.38 -6.43 4.94
N PRO A 75 -16.50 -5.09 5.02
CA PRO A 75 -17.79 -4.44 4.84
C PRO A 75 -18.26 -4.58 3.39
N ARG A 76 -19.58 -4.77 3.21
CA ARG A 76 -20.18 -4.64 1.89
C ARG A 76 -20.13 -3.18 1.46
N VAL A 77 -19.35 -2.87 0.42
CA VAL A 77 -19.34 -1.54 -0.21
C VAL A 77 -20.61 -1.43 -1.06
N ARG A 78 -21.70 -0.96 -0.45
CA ARG A 78 -23.03 -0.88 -1.10
C ARG A 78 -23.23 0.37 -1.94
N HIS A 79 -22.41 1.40 -1.72
CA HIS A 79 -22.58 2.70 -2.37
C HIS A 79 -21.31 3.06 -3.14
N HIS A 80 -21.50 3.45 -4.39
CA HIS A 80 -20.49 4.24 -5.08
C HIS A 80 -20.34 5.57 -4.33
N VAL A 81 -19.09 5.98 -4.12
CA VAL A 81 -18.80 7.30 -3.57
C VAL A 81 -19.41 8.34 -4.51
N ASN A 82 -20.01 9.39 -3.94
CA ASN A 82 -20.52 10.50 -4.72
C ASN A 82 -19.39 10.97 -5.67
N PRO A 83 -19.58 10.98 -7.00
CA PRO A 83 -18.50 11.32 -7.91
C PRO A 83 -17.94 12.73 -7.70
N GLN A 84 -18.70 13.60 -7.04
CA GLN A 84 -18.30 14.94 -6.64
C GLN A 84 -17.25 14.94 -5.51
N SER A 85 -17.18 13.88 -4.69
CA SER A 85 -16.17 13.74 -3.64
C SER A 85 -14.75 13.58 -4.20
N TYR A 86 -14.62 13.18 -5.47
CA TYR A 86 -13.34 13.06 -6.17
C TYR A 86 -12.83 14.40 -6.71
N LEU A 87 -13.61 15.48 -6.58
CA LEU A 87 -13.17 16.83 -6.94
C LEU A 87 -12.67 17.55 -5.68
N ALA A 88 -11.73 18.47 -5.86
CA ALA A 88 -11.22 19.31 -4.79
C ALA A 88 -12.35 20.13 -4.18
N ALA A 89 -12.33 20.34 -2.87
CA ALA A 89 -13.34 21.12 -2.17
C ALA A 89 -13.33 22.59 -2.63
N ALA A 90 -12.14 23.13 -2.91
CA ALA A 90 -11.94 24.50 -3.37
C ALA A 90 -12.60 24.79 -4.73
N ASP A 91 -12.77 23.77 -5.57
CA ASP A 91 -13.36 23.90 -6.91
C ASP A 91 -14.90 23.81 -6.90
N GLN A 92 -15.52 23.79 -5.72
CA GLN A 92 -16.93 23.49 -5.56
C GLN A 92 -17.67 24.56 -4.77
N GLN A 93 -18.80 25.00 -5.29
CA GLN A 93 -19.68 25.93 -4.59
C GLN A 93 -20.39 25.29 -3.40
N LYS A 94 -20.69 23.98 -3.48
CA LYS A 94 -21.37 23.23 -2.44
C LYS A 94 -20.84 21.81 -2.38
N LEU A 95 -20.39 21.41 -1.19
CA LEU A 95 -19.92 20.06 -0.93
C LEU A 95 -21.12 19.11 -0.72
N PRO A 96 -21.01 17.84 -1.17
CA PRO A 96 -21.91 16.77 -0.76
C PRO A 96 -21.98 16.65 0.77
N SER A 97 -23.10 16.14 1.30
CA SER A 97 -23.28 15.92 2.74
C SER A 97 -22.24 14.96 3.34
N LEU A 98 -21.78 13.99 2.55
CA LEU A 98 -20.73 13.03 2.92
C LEU A 98 -19.45 13.29 2.11
N TYR A 99 -18.97 14.53 2.14
CA TYR A 99 -17.66 14.88 1.62
C TYR A 99 -16.58 14.66 2.70
N PRO A 100 -15.41 14.07 2.38
CA PRO A 100 -14.34 13.89 3.35
C PRO A 100 -13.88 15.24 3.95
N PRO A 101 -13.48 15.31 5.22
CA PRO A 101 -12.98 16.54 5.81
C PRO A 101 -11.79 17.12 5.03
N VAL A 102 -11.76 18.44 4.87
CA VAL A 102 -10.57 19.15 4.38
C VAL A 102 -9.62 19.33 5.57
N ILE A 103 -8.44 18.76 5.47
CA ILE A 103 -7.40 18.86 6.49
C ILE A 103 -6.57 20.10 6.20
N THR A 104 -6.49 20.99 7.18
CA THR A 104 -5.63 22.18 7.14
C THR A 104 -4.42 22.06 8.06
N GLN A 105 -4.51 21.18 9.06
CA GLN A 105 -3.45 20.91 10.02
C GLN A 105 -3.43 19.42 10.35
N ALA A 106 -2.23 18.84 10.25
CA ALA A 106 -2.00 17.45 10.62
C ALA A 106 -2.08 17.26 12.15
N LYS A 107 -2.48 16.06 12.57
CA LYS A 107 -2.53 15.66 13.98
C LYS A 107 -1.61 14.46 14.20
N TRP A 108 -0.33 14.63 13.90
CA TRP A 108 0.65 13.54 13.82
C TRP A 108 0.70 12.69 15.08
N GLU A 109 0.64 13.31 16.26
CA GLU A 109 0.69 12.67 17.57
C GLU A 109 -0.56 11.83 17.88
N GLN A 110 -1.65 12.03 17.13
CA GLN A 110 -2.85 11.20 17.19
C GLN A 110 -2.80 10.03 16.21
N TRP A 111 -1.92 10.09 15.22
CA TRP A 111 -1.83 9.12 14.14
C TRP A 111 -0.73 8.09 14.36
N PHE A 112 0.39 8.54 14.93
CA PHE A 112 1.59 7.73 15.12
C PHE A 112 2.11 7.85 16.56
N THR A 113 2.70 6.77 17.06
CA THR A 113 3.33 6.77 18.39
C THR A 113 4.68 7.51 18.38
N ASP A 114 5.47 7.33 17.33
CA ASP A 114 6.71 8.07 17.10
C ASP A 114 6.59 8.90 15.83
N ILE A 115 6.42 10.22 15.98
CA ILE A 115 6.25 11.14 14.85
C ILE A 115 7.54 11.44 14.10
N HIS A 116 8.70 10.99 14.60
CA HIS A 116 10.00 11.27 14.00
C HIS A 116 10.45 10.20 12.99
N GLN A 117 9.72 9.08 12.90
CA GLN A 117 9.96 8.07 11.88
C GLN A 117 9.68 8.61 10.47
N PRO A 118 10.45 8.19 9.44
CA PRO A 118 10.19 8.54 8.06
C PRO A 118 8.75 8.25 7.65
N LEU A 119 8.13 9.16 6.91
CA LEU A 119 6.74 9.05 6.50
C LEU A 119 6.63 8.49 5.08
N VAL A 120 5.72 7.54 4.91
CA VAL A 120 5.27 6.98 3.63
C VAL A 120 3.81 7.34 3.41
N LEU A 121 3.44 7.72 2.19
CA LEU A 121 2.07 8.09 1.84
C LEU A 121 1.43 7.05 0.91
N ASP A 122 0.33 6.42 1.34
CA ASP A 122 -0.44 5.47 0.52
C ASP A 122 -1.74 6.10 -0.02
N ILE A 123 -1.70 6.56 -1.26
CA ILE A 123 -2.76 7.35 -1.89
C ILE A 123 -3.78 6.43 -2.55
N GLY A 124 -5.00 6.42 -2.01
CA GLY A 124 -6.04 5.48 -2.44
C GLY A 124 -5.86 4.11 -1.81
N SER A 125 -5.51 4.06 -0.52
CA SER A 125 -5.13 2.85 0.21
C SER A 125 -6.16 1.70 0.19
N GLY A 126 -7.42 1.95 -0.20
CA GLY A 126 -8.41 0.90 -0.37
C GLY A 126 -8.71 0.19 0.95
N ARG A 127 -8.50 -1.12 0.96
CA ARG A 127 -8.59 -1.95 2.17
C ARG A 127 -7.29 -1.96 2.98
N GLY A 128 -6.38 -1.03 2.75
CA GLY A 128 -5.11 -0.95 3.46
C GLY A 128 -4.17 -2.13 3.22
N GLY A 129 -4.36 -2.92 2.15
CA GLY A 129 -3.50 -4.08 1.88
C GLY A 129 -2.03 -3.71 1.76
N PHE A 130 -1.70 -2.65 1.01
CA PHE A 130 -0.35 -2.09 0.98
C PHE A 130 0.05 -1.52 2.34
N LEU A 131 -0.75 -0.60 2.88
CA LEU A 131 -0.52 0.10 4.14
C LEU A 131 -0.18 -0.84 5.32
N LEU A 132 -0.99 -1.89 5.54
CA LEU A 132 -0.81 -2.81 6.66
C LEU A 132 0.41 -3.71 6.46
N ASN A 133 0.66 -4.16 5.23
CA ASN A 133 1.89 -4.89 4.90
C ASN A 133 3.12 -4.01 5.10
N HIS A 134 3.06 -2.76 4.67
CA HIS A 134 4.14 -1.80 4.80
C HIS A 134 4.47 -1.57 6.28
N ALA A 135 3.46 -1.25 7.09
CA ALA A 135 3.63 -1.05 8.52
C ALA A 135 4.24 -2.26 9.25
N TRP A 136 3.90 -3.47 8.80
CA TRP A 136 4.40 -4.72 9.38
C TRP A 136 5.85 -5.04 8.99
N HIS A 137 6.23 -4.77 7.72
CA HIS A 137 7.59 -5.01 7.22
C HIS A 137 8.59 -3.92 7.60
N PHE A 138 8.13 -2.68 7.76
CA PHE A 138 8.95 -1.50 8.02
C PHE A 138 8.48 -0.79 9.32
N PRO A 139 8.62 -1.44 10.50
CA PRO A 139 8.18 -0.86 11.77
C PRO A 139 8.91 0.43 12.17
N GLU A 140 10.02 0.73 11.50
CA GLU A 140 10.79 1.97 11.64
C GLU A 140 10.25 3.15 10.80
N LYS A 141 9.19 2.93 10.02
CA LYS A 141 8.55 3.95 9.17
C LYS A 141 7.08 4.10 9.51
N ASN A 142 6.60 5.34 9.46
CA ASN A 142 5.19 5.65 9.52
C ASN A 142 4.55 5.54 8.14
N VAL A 143 3.37 4.93 8.04
CA VAL A 143 2.59 4.90 6.80
C VAL A 143 1.21 5.53 7.01
N LEU A 144 0.95 6.57 6.22
CA LEU A 144 -0.31 7.29 6.21
C LEU A 144 -1.08 6.95 4.94
N GLY A 145 -2.21 6.26 5.09
CA GLY A 145 -3.16 6.03 4.01
C GLY A 145 -4.12 7.20 3.86
N VAL A 146 -4.48 7.53 2.62
CA VAL A 146 -5.67 8.35 2.34
C VAL A 146 -6.65 7.55 1.48
N GLU A 147 -7.92 7.56 1.85
CA GLU A 147 -8.96 6.83 1.14
C GLU A 147 -10.29 7.58 1.17
N ILE A 148 -10.97 7.59 0.03
CA ILE A 148 -12.19 8.37 -0.18
C ILE A 148 -13.46 7.65 0.33
N ARG A 149 -13.42 6.32 0.41
CA ARG A 149 -14.48 5.46 0.93
C ARG A 149 -14.37 5.33 2.45
N ASN A 150 -15.14 6.13 3.19
CA ASN A 150 -15.16 6.10 4.65
C ASN A 150 -15.35 4.69 5.24
N ILE A 151 -16.21 3.85 4.63
CA ILE A 151 -16.43 2.48 5.10
C ILE A 151 -15.17 1.60 5.09
N LEU A 152 -14.24 1.86 4.16
CA LEU A 152 -12.96 1.16 4.12
C LEU A 152 -11.97 1.75 5.12
N VAL A 153 -11.98 3.08 5.30
CA VAL A 153 -11.20 3.77 6.33
C VAL A 153 -11.56 3.23 7.72
N GLU A 154 -12.84 3.20 8.07
CA GLU A 154 -13.33 2.65 9.34
C GLU A 154 -12.93 1.19 9.54
N TRP A 155 -12.98 0.38 8.48
CA TRP A 155 -12.57 -1.03 8.55
C TRP A 155 -11.06 -1.17 8.75
N THR A 156 -10.24 -0.46 7.98
CA THR A 156 -8.78 -0.49 8.12
C THR A 156 -8.35 0.04 9.50
N MET A 157 -9.00 1.09 10.01
CA MET A 157 -8.76 1.60 11.37
C MET A 157 -9.08 0.57 12.46
N ARG A 158 -10.10 -0.28 12.26
CA ARG A 158 -10.38 -1.41 13.17
C ARG A 158 -9.27 -2.45 13.15
N VAL A 159 -8.70 -2.75 11.99
CA VAL A 159 -7.54 -3.65 11.87
C VAL A 159 -6.33 -3.03 12.57
N ILE A 160 -5.98 -1.78 12.24
CA ILE A 160 -4.88 -1.02 12.86
C ILE A 160 -4.98 -1.07 14.38
N SER A 161 -6.13 -0.72 14.94
CA SER A 161 -6.35 -0.69 16.39
C SER A 161 -6.31 -2.07 17.02
N GLY A 162 -6.99 -3.06 16.43
CA GLY A 162 -7.09 -4.39 17.05
C GLY A 162 -5.86 -5.29 16.84
N GLU A 163 -4.95 -4.92 15.93
CA GLU A 163 -3.62 -5.53 15.73
C GLU A 163 -2.50 -4.64 16.29
N GLN A 164 -2.86 -3.51 16.90
CA GLN A 164 -1.95 -2.62 17.64
C GLN A 164 -0.81 -2.06 16.80
N PHE A 165 -1.07 -1.71 15.53
CA PHE A 165 -0.11 -0.96 14.74
C PHE A 165 0.10 0.44 15.32
N THR A 166 1.36 0.78 15.60
CA THR A 166 1.77 2.09 16.17
C THR A 166 2.26 3.08 15.12
N ASN A 167 2.55 2.58 13.92
CA ASN A 167 3.17 3.28 12.80
C ASN A 167 2.25 3.31 11.55
N ALA A 168 0.95 3.03 11.70
CA ALA A 168 0.00 2.98 10.60
C ALA A 168 -1.25 3.80 10.92
N HIS A 169 -1.70 4.62 9.97
CA HIS A 169 -2.94 5.37 10.10
C HIS A 169 -3.63 5.56 8.74
N VAL A 170 -4.95 5.66 8.71
CA VAL A 170 -5.69 5.98 7.46
C VAL A 170 -6.68 7.10 7.68
N LEU A 171 -6.71 8.05 6.74
CA LEU A 171 -7.59 9.20 6.77
C LEU A 171 -8.72 9.04 5.76
N TRP A 172 -9.95 9.37 6.18
CA TRP A 172 -11.03 9.63 5.25
C TRP A 172 -10.79 10.96 4.56
N TYR A 173 -10.24 10.89 3.34
CA TYR A 173 -9.70 12.06 2.66
C TYR A 173 -9.79 11.93 1.14
N SER A 174 -9.99 13.06 0.47
CA SER A 174 -9.91 13.16 -0.99
C SER A 174 -8.55 13.72 -1.38
N ALA A 175 -7.73 12.92 -2.05
CA ALA A 175 -6.43 13.33 -2.55
C ALA A 175 -6.50 14.50 -3.55
N ALA A 176 -7.68 14.79 -4.12
CA ALA A 176 -7.89 15.97 -4.95
C ALA A 176 -7.75 17.29 -4.17
N ASN A 177 -7.84 17.27 -2.83
CA ASN A 177 -7.59 18.44 -1.99
C ASN A 177 -6.09 18.75 -1.79
N GLY A 178 -5.20 17.91 -2.31
CA GLY A 178 -3.76 18.02 -2.09
C GLY A 178 -3.35 17.64 -0.67
N PHE A 179 -2.16 18.09 -0.27
CA PHE A 179 -1.41 17.69 0.91
C PHE A 179 -0.69 18.91 1.50
N SER A 180 -1.27 20.11 1.36
CA SER A 180 -0.71 21.37 1.89
C SER A 180 -0.46 21.35 3.40
N TRP A 181 -1.16 20.46 4.12
CA TRP A 181 -1.00 20.18 5.55
C TRP A 181 0.18 19.25 5.87
N ILE A 182 0.82 18.65 4.87
CA ILE A 182 2.06 17.88 4.99
C ILE A 182 3.25 18.82 4.76
N PRO A 183 4.27 18.84 5.65
CA PRO A 183 5.47 19.65 5.47
C PRO A 183 6.23 19.32 4.18
N ASN A 184 6.94 20.31 3.64
CA ASN A 184 7.82 20.11 2.48
C ASN A 184 8.90 19.08 2.81
N SER A 185 9.29 18.26 1.81
CA SER A 185 10.40 17.31 1.94
C SER A 185 10.34 16.42 3.19
N SER A 186 9.15 15.93 3.54
CA SER A 186 8.91 15.11 4.73
C SER A 186 8.40 13.69 4.43
N VAL A 187 8.02 13.42 3.17
CA VAL A 187 7.57 12.10 2.71
C VAL A 187 8.72 11.41 1.99
N GLU A 188 9.12 10.23 2.47
CA GLU A 188 10.21 9.44 1.88
C GLU A 188 9.82 8.92 0.49
N TYR A 189 8.62 8.37 0.37
CA TYR A 189 8.00 7.98 -0.88
C TYR A 189 6.48 7.89 -0.76
N ALA A 190 5.81 7.92 -1.91
CA ALA A 190 4.37 7.78 -2.03
C ALA A 190 3.99 6.64 -2.97
N THR A 191 2.81 6.09 -2.77
CA THR A 191 2.20 5.08 -3.65
C THR A 191 0.86 5.59 -4.19
N TYR A 192 0.59 5.33 -5.47
CA TYR A 192 -0.71 5.57 -6.11
C TYR A 192 -1.02 4.35 -6.98
N LEU A 193 -1.65 3.35 -6.36
CA LEU A 193 -1.75 1.99 -6.90
C LEU A 193 -3.19 1.66 -7.27
N PHE A 194 -3.42 1.28 -8.52
CA PHE A 194 -4.69 0.80 -9.07
C PHE A 194 -5.88 1.74 -8.80
N ALA A 195 -5.64 3.05 -8.88
CA ALA A 195 -6.67 4.04 -8.67
C ALA A 195 -7.81 3.92 -9.71
N ASP A 196 -9.00 4.38 -9.33
CA ASP A 196 -10.19 4.33 -10.17
C ASP A 196 -9.92 4.96 -11.56
N PRO A 197 -10.14 4.21 -12.65
CA PRO A 197 -9.59 4.62 -13.95
C PRO A 197 -10.45 5.64 -14.70
N TRP A 198 -11.72 5.82 -14.35
CA TRP A 198 -12.62 6.78 -15.00
C TRP A 198 -12.51 6.80 -16.55
N PRO A 199 -12.96 5.76 -17.27
CA PRO A 199 -12.68 5.58 -18.71
C PRO A 199 -13.31 6.61 -19.63
N LYS A 200 -14.36 7.30 -19.19
CA LYS A 200 -15.07 8.28 -20.03
C LYS A 200 -14.35 9.61 -19.90
N LYS A 201 -13.95 10.24 -21.03
CA LYS A 201 -13.27 11.55 -21.07
C LYS A 201 -13.86 12.59 -20.11
N ARG A 202 -15.19 12.73 -20.09
CA ARG A 202 -15.92 13.65 -19.19
C ARG A 202 -15.71 13.41 -17.67
N HIS A 203 -15.17 12.26 -17.29
CA HIS A 203 -14.87 11.88 -15.90
C HIS A 203 -13.39 12.00 -15.56
N HIS A 204 -12.49 12.32 -16.50
CA HIS A 204 -11.05 12.36 -16.23
C HIS A 204 -10.69 13.35 -15.13
N LYS A 205 -11.45 14.44 -14.99
CA LYS A 205 -11.35 15.40 -13.87
C LYS A 205 -11.54 14.80 -12.46
N ARG A 206 -12.02 13.56 -12.34
CA ARG A 206 -12.15 12.82 -11.08
C ARG A 206 -10.91 12.01 -10.71
N ARG A 207 -9.92 11.95 -11.60
CA ARG A 207 -8.62 11.36 -11.28
C ARG A 207 -7.87 12.40 -10.46
N ALA A 208 -7.42 12.03 -9.26
CA ALA A 208 -6.59 12.91 -8.45
C ALA A 208 -5.26 13.23 -9.15
N PHE A 209 -4.75 12.27 -9.93
CA PHE A 209 -3.54 12.41 -10.74
C PHE A 209 -3.70 13.54 -11.78
N SER A 210 -3.18 14.70 -11.42
CA SER A 210 -3.30 15.99 -12.11
C SER A 210 -2.00 16.78 -11.97
N SER A 211 -1.78 17.81 -12.79
CA SER A 211 -0.58 18.65 -12.67
C SER A 211 -0.46 19.28 -11.26
N PRO A 212 -1.51 19.91 -10.68
CA PRO A 212 -1.44 20.42 -9.31
C PRO A 212 -1.13 19.34 -8.26
N PHE A 213 -1.68 18.14 -8.43
CA PHE A 213 -1.37 17.00 -7.57
C PHE A 213 0.10 16.59 -7.67
N LEU A 214 0.69 16.55 -8.87
CA LEU A 214 2.09 16.23 -9.07
C LEU A 214 3.01 17.30 -8.48
N THR A 215 2.68 18.58 -8.65
CA THR A 215 3.43 19.69 -8.05
C THR A 215 3.42 19.60 -6.53
N ASP A 216 2.25 19.36 -5.95
CA ASP A 216 2.10 19.23 -4.50
C ASP A 216 2.77 17.97 -3.95
N LEU A 217 2.73 16.87 -4.70
CA LEU A 217 3.43 15.63 -4.34
C LEU A 217 4.95 15.81 -4.40
N GLN A 218 5.48 16.47 -5.43
CA GLN A 218 6.91 16.80 -5.51
C GLN A 218 7.35 17.65 -4.32
N ARG A 219 6.53 18.61 -3.89
CA ARG A 219 6.81 19.47 -2.73
C ARG A 219 6.96 18.67 -1.43
N VAL A 220 6.07 17.70 -1.18
CA VAL A 220 6.09 16.92 0.08
C VAL A 220 7.14 15.82 0.07
N LEU A 221 7.50 15.29 -1.10
CA LEU A 221 8.55 14.28 -1.24
C LEU A 221 9.92 14.87 -0.87
N VAL A 222 10.73 14.07 -0.19
CA VAL A 222 12.17 14.36 -0.01
C VAL A 222 12.85 14.48 -1.38
N PRO A 223 14.00 15.17 -1.49
CA PRO A 223 14.81 15.14 -2.71
C PRO A 223 15.08 13.70 -3.14
N HIS A 224 14.85 13.39 -4.43
CA HIS A 224 14.94 12.03 -4.97
C HIS A 224 13.95 11.01 -4.37
N GLY A 225 12.94 11.49 -3.63
CA GLY A 225 11.81 10.70 -3.16
C GLY A 225 11.03 10.10 -4.33
N LYS A 226 10.39 8.96 -4.08
CA LYS A 226 9.78 8.16 -5.15
C LYS A 226 8.26 8.21 -5.11
N LEU A 227 7.64 8.19 -6.28
CA LEU A 227 6.23 7.88 -6.48
C LEU A 227 6.13 6.53 -7.20
N TYR A 228 5.62 5.52 -6.52
CA TYR A 228 5.33 4.22 -7.12
C TYR A 228 3.90 4.18 -7.65
N LEU A 229 3.77 3.79 -8.91
CA LEU A 229 2.49 3.69 -9.62
C LEU A 229 2.25 2.26 -10.06
N ALA A 230 1.00 1.85 -10.02
CA ALA A 230 0.56 0.58 -10.59
C ALA A 230 -0.81 0.75 -11.23
N THR A 231 -1.04 0.14 -12.39
CA THR A 231 -2.37 0.08 -13.00
C THR A 231 -2.51 -1.11 -13.94
N ASP A 232 -3.69 -1.72 -13.95
CA ASP A 232 -4.11 -2.78 -14.88
C ASP A 232 -4.74 -2.20 -16.17
N ARG A 233 -4.57 -0.90 -16.40
CA ARG A 233 -5.18 -0.19 -17.52
C ARG A 233 -4.18 0.60 -18.32
N ALA A 234 -3.97 0.17 -19.57
CA ALA A 234 -3.06 0.80 -20.52
C ALA A 234 -3.35 2.30 -20.73
N ASP A 235 -4.63 2.68 -20.89
CA ASP A 235 -5.03 4.08 -21.08
C ASP A 235 -4.73 4.98 -19.87
N VAL A 236 -4.76 4.41 -18.67
CA VAL A 236 -4.39 5.12 -17.44
C VAL A 236 -2.87 5.24 -17.33
N ALA A 237 -2.15 4.16 -17.62
CA ALA A 237 -0.69 4.14 -17.62
C ALA A 237 -0.09 5.18 -18.59
N GLU A 238 -0.59 5.19 -19.83
CA GLU A 238 -0.17 6.17 -20.86
C GLU A 238 -0.47 7.61 -20.43
N GLN A 239 -1.65 7.86 -19.86
CA GLN A 239 -1.99 9.19 -19.38
C GLN A 239 -1.08 9.62 -18.22
N GLN A 240 -0.82 8.75 -17.24
CA GLN A 240 0.04 9.07 -16.10
C GLN A 240 1.47 9.33 -16.53
N ALA A 241 1.99 8.53 -17.47
CA ALA A 241 3.32 8.73 -18.04
C ALA A 241 3.43 10.09 -18.74
N ALA A 242 2.49 10.41 -19.64
CA ALA A 242 2.48 11.69 -20.34
C ALA A 242 2.38 12.89 -19.39
N MET A 243 1.61 12.78 -18.30
CA MET A 243 1.48 13.85 -17.31
C MET A 243 2.75 14.05 -16.47
N LEU A 244 3.46 12.97 -16.15
CA LEU A 244 4.76 13.05 -15.46
C LEU A 244 5.82 13.66 -16.36
N GLU A 245 5.84 13.25 -17.63
CA GLU A 245 6.71 13.85 -18.66
C GLU A 245 6.40 15.34 -18.81
N GLU A 246 5.13 15.75 -18.96
CA GLU A 246 4.76 17.17 -19.08
C GLU A 246 5.13 17.99 -17.83
N HIS A 247 4.99 17.41 -16.63
CA HIS A 247 5.29 18.10 -15.38
C HIS A 247 6.79 18.40 -15.19
N GLN A 248 7.70 17.61 -15.79
CA GLN A 248 9.17 17.76 -15.73
C GLN A 248 9.81 17.68 -14.32
N GLY A 249 9.01 17.62 -13.24
CA GLY A 249 9.49 17.47 -11.86
C GLY A 249 9.87 16.04 -11.44
N PHE A 250 9.71 15.06 -12.33
CA PHE A 250 9.98 13.64 -12.06
C PHE A 250 10.72 12.98 -13.22
N HIS A 251 11.63 12.06 -12.89
CA HIS A 251 12.20 11.10 -13.82
C HIS A 251 11.43 9.77 -13.74
N LEU A 252 10.74 9.41 -14.81
CA LEU A 252 9.92 8.20 -14.90
C LEU A 252 10.72 6.98 -15.39
N ALA A 253 10.56 5.86 -14.70
CA ALA A 253 10.99 4.55 -15.16
C ALA A 253 9.85 3.53 -15.03
N GLU A 254 9.65 2.70 -16.06
CA GLU A 254 8.82 1.50 -15.95
C GLU A 254 9.59 0.41 -15.22
N LEU A 255 8.92 -0.31 -14.31
CA LEU A 255 9.53 -1.36 -13.50
C LEU A 255 9.11 -2.74 -14.02
N HIS A 256 10.05 -3.68 -14.05
CA HIS A 256 9.69 -5.09 -14.11
C HIS A 256 9.08 -5.50 -12.75
N PRO A 257 8.17 -6.50 -12.70
CA PRO A 257 7.69 -7.03 -11.42
C PRO A 257 8.81 -7.45 -10.45
N ASP A 258 9.94 -7.93 -10.97
CA ASP A 258 11.11 -8.30 -10.15
C ASP A 258 11.86 -7.08 -9.57
N ASP A 259 11.64 -5.88 -10.12
CA ASP A 259 12.20 -4.62 -9.61
C ASP A 259 11.27 -3.94 -8.59
N TRP A 260 10.17 -4.59 -8.21
CA TRP A 260 9.27 -4.09 -7.18
C TRP A 260 10.01 -4.00 -5.85
N PRO A 261 10.07 -2.82 -5.20
CA PRO A 261 10.97 -2.59 -4.07
C PRO A 261 10.46 -3.21 -2.75
N PHE A 262 9.27 -3.81 -2.76
CA PHE A 262 8.66 -4.39 -1.57
C PHE A 262 8.62 -5.91 -1.70
N SER A 263 8.88 -6.60 -0.60
CA SER A 263 8.79 -8.07 -0.51
C SER A 263 7.36 -8.62 -0.59
N PHE A 264 6.36 -7.73 -0.73
CA PHE A 264 4.95 -8.06 -0.76
C PHE A 264 4.24 -7.41 -1.97
N GLU A 265 3.21 -8.10 -2.46
CA GLU A 265 2.32 -7.60 -3.50
C GLU A 265 1.05 -7.00 -2.88
N THR A 266 0.46 -6.01 -3.54
CA THR A 266 -0.88 -5.50 -3.17
C THR A 266 -1.98 -6.52 -3.47
N ASP A 267 -3.15 -6.34 -2.86
CA ASP A 267 -4.35 -7.14 -3.15
C ASP A 267 -4.67 -7.16 -4.66
N GLN A 268 -4.49 -6.03 -5.33
CA GLN A 268 -4.81 -5.90 -6.75
C GLN A 268 -3.73 -6.51 -7.66
N GLN A 269 -2.43 -6.43 -7.31
CA GLN A 269 -1.38 -7.22 -8.00
C GLN A 269 -1.68 -8.72 -7.90
N ASN A 270 -1.99 -9.19 -6.69
CA ASN A 270 -2.39 -10.58 -6.45
C ASN A 270 -3.66 -10.98 -7.23
N PHE A 271 -4.64 -10.08 -7.34
CA PHE A 271 -5.82 -10.31 -8.17
C PHE A 271 -5.46 -10.41 -9.65
N CYS A 272 -4.68 -9.47 -10.17
CA CYS A 272 -4.26 -9.44 -11.57
C CYS A 272 -3.47 -10.70 -11.93
N ARG A 273 -2.48 -11.08 -11.12
CA ARG A 273 -1.70 -12.31 -11.29
C ARG A 273 -2.59 -13.56 -11.33
N ARG A 274 -3.49 -13.73 -10.36
CA ARG A 274 -4.43 -14.87 -10.31
C ARG A 274 -5.39 -14.93 -11.50
N LYS A 275 -5.75 -13.76 -12.06
CA LYS A 275 -6.67 -13.65 -13.20
C LYS A 275 -5.96 -13.54 -14.55
N ASN A 276 -4.63 -13.60 -14.57
CA ASN A 276 -3.81 -13.38 -15.75
C ASN A 276 -4.16 -12.04 -16.45
N ILE A 277 -4.40 -11.00 -15.65
CA ILE A 277 -4.63 -9.63 -16.13
C ILE A 277 -3.27 -8.92 -16.12
N PRO A 278 -2.80 -8.39 -17.26
CA PRO A 278 -1.56 -7.63 -17.29
C PRO A 278 -1.73 -6.32 -16.53
N TYR A 279 -0.68 -5.90 -15.83
CA TYR A 279 -0.60 -4.60 -15.17
C TYR A 279 0.79 -4.02 -15.39
N ARG A 280 0.90 -2.70 -15.27
CA ARG A 280 2.15 -1.94 -15.44
C ARG A 280 2.55 -1.34 -14.10
N LEU A 281 3.85 -1.28 -13.86
CA LEU A 281 4.47 -0.70 -12.67
C LEU A 281 5.40 0.43 -13.09
N PHE A 282 5.39 1.52 -12.34
CA PHE A 282 6.31 2.63 -12.58
C PHE A 282 6.90 3.16 -11.28
N CYS A 283 8.10 3.71 -11.39
CA CYS A 283 8.72 4.55 -10.38
C CYS A 283 9.00 5.92 -11.00
N ALA A 284 8.36 6.96 -10.48
CA ALA A 284 8.70 8.34 -10.79
C ALA A 284 9.57 8.90 -9.66
N THR A 285 10.82 9.24 -9.96
CA THR A 285 11.77 9.80 -8.97
C THR A 285 11.69 11.32 -9.03
N ALA A 286 11.37 11.96 -7.91
CA ALA A 286 11.31 13.42 -7.84
C ALA A 286 12.69 14.03 -8.09
N ASN A 287 12.73 15.14 -8.82
CA ASN A 287 13.97 15.92 -8.94
C ASN A 287 14.33 16.50 -7.56
N ALA A 288 15.60 16.84 -7.36
CA ALA A 288 15.96 17.68 -6.22
C ALA A 288 15.18 18.99 -6.34
N ASN A 289 14.50 19.41 -5.27
CA ASN A 289 13.89 20.73 -5.24
C ASN A 289 15.04 21.74 -5.33
N ASN A 290 15.03 22.57 -6.38
CA ASN A 290 15.92 23.73 -6.42
C ASN A 290 15.34 24.73 -5.40
N ASP A 291 15.91 24.74 -4.19
CA ASP A 291 15.70 25.84 -3.24
C ASP A 291 16.22 27.17 -3.82
#